data_AF-A0A157SU74-F1
#
_entry.id   AF-A0A157SU74-F1
#
_cell.length_a   1.000
_cell.length_b   1.000
_cell.length_c   1.000
_cell.angle_alpha   90.00
_cell.angle_beta   90.00
_cell.angle_gamma   90.00
#
_symmetry.space_group_name_H-M   'P 1'
#
loop_
_entity.id
_entity.type
_entity.pdbx_description
1 polymer ?
#
loop_
_entity_poly.entity_id
_entity_poly.type
_entity_poly.pdbx_seq_one_letter_code
_entity_poly.pdbx_strand_id
1 'polypeptide(L)'
;MRKLTGDDLLWNWARWCWSGETVGNMTVYVSWEDDVRPINTDHARAVEAMHAALPWHERMIVIAEYTKKNSLFADLSAGERIRKARRWIEEVTGVSLTETQYRLYLGLFRDYVERRLA
;
A
#
# COMPACT_ATOMS: atom_id res chain seq x y z
N MET A 1 -13.80 -13.96 16.77
CA MET A 1 -12.78 -13.06 16.18
C MET A 1 -13.23 -12.72 14.76
N ARG A 2 -13.24 -11.43 14.39
CA ARG A 2 -13.63 -11.00 13.03
C ARG A 2 -12.50 -11.38 12.06
N LYS A 3 -12.84 -12.02 10.94
CA LYS A 3 -11.86 -12.39 9.90
C LYS A 3 -11.19 -11.12 9.37
N LEU A 4 -9.86 -11.11 9.30
CA LEU A 4 -9.10 -10.00 8.72
C LEU A 4 -9.34 -9.98 7.20
N THR A 5 -9.59 -8.82 6.63
CA THR A 5 -9.66 -8.68 5.17
C THR A 5 -8.27 -8.41 4.59
N GLY A 6 -8.08 -8.62 3.29
CA GLY A 6 -6.84 -8.22 2.63
C GLY A 6 -6.53 -6.73 2.82
N ASP A 7 -7.56 -5.88 2.87
CA ASP A 7 -7.40 -4.44 3.14
C ASP A 7 -6.87 -4.19 4.55
N ASP A 8 -7.37 -4.90 5.58
CA ASP A 8 -6.87 -4.79 6.96
C ASP A 8 -5.38 -5.14 7.06
N LEU A 9 -4.95 -6.18 6.33
CA LEU A 9 -3.56 -6.64 6.31
C LEU A 9 -2.65 -5.64 5.58
N LEU A 10 -3.11 -5.06 4.47
CA LEU A 10 -2.35 -4.05 3.72
C LEU A 10 -2.26 -2.72 4.48
N TRP A 11 -3.30 -2.31 5.20
CA TRP A 11 -3.25 -1.15 6.10
C TRP A 11 -2.37 -1.38 7.32
N ASN A 12 -2.32 -2.60 7.86
CA ASN A 12 -1.34 -2.97 8.87
C ASN A 12 0.10 -2.87 8.35
N TRP A 13 0.36 -3.36 7.14
CA TRP A 13 1.67 -3.24 6.48
C TRP A 13 2.05 -1.78 6.20
N ALA A 14 1.13 -0.96 5.71
CA ALA A 14 1.40 0.46 5.46
C ALA A 14 1.78 1.22 6.74
N ARG A 15 1.04 0.99 7.83
CA ARG A 15 1.38 1.54 9.16
C ARG A 15 2.75 1.05 9.63
N TRP A 16 3.08 -0.22 9.38
CA TRP A 16 4.41 -0.74 9.68
C TRP A 16 5.52 -0.03 8.86
N CYS A 17 5.31 0.19 7.56
CA CYS A 17 6.24 0.95 6.73
C CYS A 17 6.43 2.39 7.23
N TRP A 18 5.37 3.03 7.73
CA TRP A 18 5.46 4.38 8.32
C TRP A 18 6.12 4.38 9.71
N SER A 19 6.08 3.24 10.42
CA SER A 19 6.68 3.08 11.74
C SER A 19 8.19 2.76 11.75
N GLY A 20 8.80 2.61 10.57
CA GLY A 20 10.23 2.32 10.42
C GLY A 20 11.14 3.35 11.09
N GLU A 21 12.43 3.01 11.27
CA GLU A 21 13.44 3.88 11.91
C GLU A 21 13.42 5.30 11.34
N THR A 22 13.05 6.26 12.17
CA THR A 22 13.31 7.66 11.91
C THR A 22 14.82 7.88 11.99
N VAL A 23 15.43 8.30 10.89
CA VAL A 23 16.86 8.66 10.88
C VAL A 23 17.03 9.96 11.68
N GLY A 24 17.64 9.87 12.87
CA GLY A 24 17.86 11.03 13.75
C GLY A 24 16.61 11.56 14.45
N ASN A 25 16.65 12.82 14.92
CA ASN A 25 15.61 13.53 15.69
C ASN A 25 14.27 13.79 14.92
N MET A 26 13.92 12.97 13.94
CA MET A 26 12.66 13.09 13.23
C MET A 26 11.54 12.34 13.97
N THR A 27 10.40 13.01 14.13
CA THR A 27 9.20 12.47 14.77
C THR A 27 8.60 11.36 13.90
N VAL A 28 8.23 10.25 14.53
CA VAL A 28 7.48 9.15 13.88
C VAL A 28 6.21 9.70 13.25
N TYR A 29 5.98 9.46 11.96
CA TYR A 29 4.71 9.81 11.32
C TYR A 29 3.62 8.86 11.82
N VAL A 30 2.86 9.30 12.81
CA VAL A 30 1.62 8.67 13.24
C VAL A 30 0.52 9.21 12.33
N SER A 31 -0.02 8.39 11.42
CA SER A 31 -1.20 8.79 10.66
C SER A 31 -2.36 8.91 11.64
N TRP A 32 -2.85 10.12 11.88
CA TRP A 32 -3.97 10.43 12.78
C TRP A 32 -5.35 9.97 12.24
N GLU A 33 -5.41 8.97 11.37
CA GLU A 33 -6.65 8.45 10.76
C GLU A 33 -6.97 7.05 11.30
N ASP A 34 -7.94 7.01 12.22
CA ASP A 34 -9.00 6.01 12.46
C ASP A 34 -8.69 4.51 12.69
N ASP A 35 -7.44 4.04 12.62
CA ASP A 35 -7.10 2.65 12.98
C ASP A 35 -6.08 2.57 14.13
N VAL A 36 -6.60 2.54 15.35
CA VAL A 36 -5.86 2.37 16.61
C VAL A 36 -5.38 0.93 16.86
N ARG A 37 -5.62 -0.02 15.94
CA ARG A 37 -5.16 -1.41 16.13
C ARG A 37 -3.62 -1.44 16.21
N PRO A 38 -3.02 -2.19 17.14
CA PRO A 38 -1.57 -2.35 17.20
C PRO A 38 -1.05 -2.97 15.90
N ILE A 39 0.15 -2.55 15.48
CA ILE A 39 0.82 -3.10 14.31
C ILE A 39 1.21 -4.55 14.60
N ASN A 40 0.68 -5.48 13.79
CA ASN A 40 1.13 -6.86 13.78
C ASN A 40 2.36 -6.98 12.87
N THR A 41 3.54 -7.05 13.47
CA THR A 41 4.83 -7.11 12.77
C THR A 41 4.98 -8.37 11.92
N ASP A 42 4.44 -9.51 12.34
CA ASP A 42 4.56 -10.77 11.59
C ASP A 42 3.74 -10.72 10.31
N HIS A 43 2.51 -10.20 10.38
CA HIS A 43 1.69 -9.96 9.18
C HIS A 43 2.35 -8.92 8.27
N ALA A 44 2.90 -7.83 8.83
CA ALA A 44 3.56 -6.80 8.05
C ALA A 44 4.79 -7.35 7.30
N ARG A 45 5.65 -8.13 7.96
CA ARG A 45 6.81 -8.77 7.33
C ARG A 45 6.40 -9.78 6.25
N ALA A 46 5.32 -10.53 6.47
CA ALA A 46 4.79 -11.44 5.46
C ALA A 46 4.30 -10.67 4.22
N VAL A 47 3.54 -9.59 4.42
CA VAL A 47 3.10 -8.71 3.33
C VAL A 47 4.28 -8.05 2.62
N GLU A 48 5.32 -7.62 3.33
CA GLU A 48 6.55 -7.07 2.74
C GLU A 48 7.24 -8.09 1.84
N ALA A 49 7.39 -9.35 2.28
CA ALA A 49 7.97 -10.40 1.45
C ALA A 49 7.13 -10.68 0.19
N MET A 50 5.80 -10.66 0.32
CA MET A 50 4.88 -10.82 -0.81
C MET A 50 4.96 -9.63 -1.78
N HIS A 51 5.07 -8.40 -1.26
CA HIS A 51 5.24 -7.18 -2.06
C HIS A 51 6.57 -7.20 -2.80
N ALA A 52 7.67 -7.56 -2.13
CA ALA A 52 9.00 -7.63 -2.73
C ALA A 52 9.09 -8.62 -3.90
N ALA A 53 8.24 -9.64 -3.93
CA ALA A 53 8.16 -10.63 -5.00
C ALA A 53 7.39 -10.14 -6.25
N LEU A 54 6.64 -9.05 -6.17
CA LEU A 54 5.89 -8.52 -7.31
C LEU A 54 6.81 -7.83 -8.34
N PRO A 55 6.42 -7.80 -9.62
CA PRO A 55 7.03 -6.92 -10.61
C PRO A 55 7.03 -5.45 -10.15
N TRP A 56 8.05 -4.70 -10.53
CA TRP A 56 8.25 -3.34 -10.03
C TRP A 56 7.04 -2.40 -10.24
N HIS A 57 6.39 -2.46 -11.39
CA HIS A 57 5.19 -1.66 -11.67
C HIS A 57 3.99 -2.04 -10.78
N GLU A 58 3.82 -3.33 -10.46
CA GLU A 58 2.78 -3.79 -9.52
C GLU A 58 3.08 -3.39 -8.08
N ARG A 59 4.36 -3.42 -7.67
CA ARG A 59 4.80 -2.90 -6.37
C ARG A 59 4.42 -1.43 -6.20
N MET A 60 4.60 -0.64 -7.25
CA MET A 60 4.31 0.79 -7.24
C MET A 60 2.81 1.08 -7.16
N ILE A 61 1.94 0.22 -7.69
CA ILE A 61 0.47 0.30 -7.49
C ILE A 61 0.14 0.21 -6.00
N VAL A 62 0.68 -0.80 -5.30
CA VAL A 62 0.42 -1.01 -3.87
C VAL A 62 0.96 0.15 -3.04
N ILE A 63 2.15 0.66 -3.38
CA ILE A 63 2.75 1.84 -2.73
C ILE A 63 1.85 3.08 -2.92
N ALA A 64 1.34 3.31 -4.13
CA ALA A 64 0.46 4.45 -4.41
C ALA A 64 -0.80 4.43 -3.54
N GLU A 65 -1.42 3.26 -3.36
CA GLU A 65 -2.70 3.10 -2.68
C GLU A 65 -2.61 3.03 -1.16
N TYR A 66 -1.53 2.45 -0.60
CA TYR A 66 -1.47 2.20 0.85
C TYR A 66 -0.43 3.05 1.57
N THR A 67 0.75 3.32 0.98
CA THR A 67 1.83 4.04 1.70
C THR A 67 1.97 5.51 1.29
N LYS A 68 1.55 5.89 0.08
CA LYS A 68 1.64 7.27 -0.43
C LYS A 68 0.30 7.97 -0.60
N LYS A 69 -0.82 7.31 -0.30
CA LYS A 69 -2.18 7.85 -0.42
C LYS A 69 -2.34 9.22 0.25
N ASN A 70 -1.84 9.36 1.48
CA ASN A 70 -2.00 10.59 2.25
C ASN A 70 -0.92 11.64 1.95
N SER A 71 0.26 11.25 1.46
CA SER A 71 1.36 12.21 1.19
C SER A 71 1.35 12.78 -0.24
N LEU A 72 0.88 12.03 -1.23
CA LEU A 72 0.93 12.41 -2.65
C LEU A 72 -0.45 12.65 -3.27
N PHE A 73 -1.51 12.17 -2.61
CA PHE A 73 -2.83 12.01 -3.21
C PHE A 73 -4.00 12.46 -2.28
N ALA A 74 -3.73 13.14 -1.16
CA ALA A 74 -4.74 13.50 -0.16
C ALA A 74 -5.90 14.34 -0.70
N ASP A 75 -5.61 15.37 -1.51
CA ASP A 75 -6.61 16.33 -2.00
C ASP A 75 -7.27 15.94 -3.33
N LEU A 76 -7.08 14.70 -3.79
CA LEU A 76 -7.54 14.26 -5.10
C LEU A 76 -8.74 13.33 -4.99
N SER A 77 -9.71 13.49 -5.90
CA SER A 77 -10.80 12.53 -6.06
C SER A 77 -10.27 11.15 -6.42
N ALA A 78 -11.05 10.09 -6.17
CA ALA A 78 -10.64 8.72 -6.49
C ALA A 78 -10.17 8.53 -7.95
N GLY A 79 -10.83 9.17 -8.92
CA GLY A 79 -10.41 9.12 -10.32
C GLY A 79 -9.14 9.91 -10.62
N GLU A 80 -8.90 11.03 -9.94
CA GLU A 80 -7.66 11.80 -10.07
C GLU A 80 -6.47 11.09 -9.44
N ARG A 81 -6.67 10.41 -8.31
CA ARG A 81 -5.65 9.58 -7.66
C ARG A 81 -5.14 8.50 -8.60
N ILE A 82 -6.05 7.71 -9.19
CA ILE A 82 -5.66 6.64 -10.11
C ILE A 82 -4.92 7.20 -11.32
N ARG A 83 -5.39 8.31 -11.91
CA ARG A 83 -4.68 8.94 -13.05
C ARG A 83 -3.30 9.45 -12.68
N LYS A 84 -3.15 10.08 -11.51
CA LYS A 84 -1.84 10.59 -11.04
C LYS A 84 -0.90 9.44 -10.67
N ALA A 85 -1.40 8.40 -10.00
CA ALA A 85 -0.64 7.20 -9.67
C ALA A 85 -0.13 6.49 -10.91
N ARG A 86 -0.98 6.29 -11.93
CA ARG A 86 -0.58 5.68 -13.20
C ARG A 86 0.53 6.46 -13.92
N ARG A 87 0.43 7.79 -13.99
CA ARG A 87 1.48 8.65 -14.57
C ARG A 87 2.78 8.53 -13.79
N TRP A 88 2.71 8.57 -12.47
CA TRP A 88 3.87 8.40 -11.60
C TRP A 88 4.53 7.02 -11.77
N ILE A 89 3.73 5.95 -11.91
CA ILE A 89 4.25 4.60 -12.19
C ILE A 89 4.94 4.57 -13.54
N GLU A 90 4.35 5.16 -14.57
CA GLU A 90 4.96 5.24 -15.91
C GLU A 90 6.29 6.00 -15.88
N GLU A 91 6.35 7.13 -15.18
CA GLU A 91 7.59 7.92 -14.99
C GLU A 91 8.70 7.12 -14.29
N VAL A 92 8.36 6.34 -13.25
CA VAL A 92 9.35 5.61 -12.45
C VAL A 92 9.73 4.27 -13.07
N THR A 93 8.82 3.62 -13.79
CA THR A 93 8.99 2.23 -14.25
C THR A 93 9.08 2.09 -15.77
N GLY A 94 8.71 3.12 -16.53
CA GLY A 94 8.56 3.07 -17.98
C GLY A 94 7.34 2.28 -18.47
N VAL A 95 6.54 1.71 -17.55
CA VAL A 95 5.37 0.89 -17.89
C VAL A 95 4.10 1.74 -17.82
N SER A 96 3.43 1.92 -18.96
CA SER A 96 2.11 2.55 -18.99
C SER A 96 1.03 1.53 -18.66
N LEU A 97 0.27 1.78 -17.60
CA LEU A 97 -0.82 0.94 -17.15
C LEU A 97 -2.16 1.56 -17.55
N THR A 98 -3.12 0.73 -17.97
CA THR A 98 -4.53 1.13 -18.05
C THR A 98 -5.18 1.17 -16.67
N GLU A 99 -6.31 1.88 -16.54
CA GLU A 99 -7.08 1.89 -15.28
C GLU A 99 -7.59 0.49 -14.89
N THR A 100 -7.96 -0.32 -15.89
CA THR A 100 -8.38 -1.71 -15.68
C THR A 100 -7.24 -2.57 -15.15
N GLN A 101 -6.05 -2.49 -15.74
CA GLN A 101 -4.86 -3.23 -15.25
C GLN A 101 -4.50 -2.80 -13.83
N TYR A 102 -4.52 -1.49 -13.56
CA TYR A 102 -4.24 -0.96 -12.23
C TYR A 102 -5.17 -1.57 -11.17
N ARG A 103 -6.49 -1.53 -11.41
CA ARG A 103 -7.48 -2.09 -10.48
C ARG A 103 -7.38 -3.61 -10.36
N LEU A 104 -7.12 -4.29 -11.48
CA LEU A 104 -6.98 -5.75 -11.52
C LEU A 104 -5.79 -6.21 -10.66
N TYR A 105 -4.61 -5.64 -10.87
CA TYR A 105 -3.40 -6.03 -10.13
C TYR A 105 -3.52 -5.70 -8.64
N LEU A 106 -4.10 -4.54 -8.31
CA LEU A 106 -4.40 -4.19 -6.92
C LEU A 106 -5.33 -5.21 -6.25
N GLY A 107 -6.43 -5.58 -6.93
CA GLY A 107 -7.38 -6.57 -6.44
C GLY A 107 -6.75 -7.96 -6.28
N LEU A 108 -5.99 -8.41 -7.27
CA LEU A 108 -5.28 -9.69 -7.24
C LEU A 108 -4.32 -9.79 -6.06
N PHE A 109 -3.55 -8.73 -5.80
CA PHE A 109 -2.63 -8.71 -4.67
C PHE A 109 -3.37 -8.71 -3.33
N ARG A 110 -4.45 -7.92 -3.20
CA ARG A 110 -5.28 -7.91 -1.99
C ARG A 110 -5.86 -9.29 -1.69
N ASP A 111 -6.43 -9.95 -2.70
CA ASP A 111 -7.01 -11.29 -2.55
C ASP A 111 -5.93 -12.34 -2.28
N TYR A 112 -4.72 -12.15 -2.79
CA TYR A 112 -3.57 -13.02 -2.51
C TYR A 112 -3.10 -12.89 -1.05
N VAL A 113 -3.00 -11.67 -0.54
CA VAL A 113 -2.68 -11.38 0.87
C VAL A 113 -3.74 -11.95 1.81
N GLU A 114 -5.02 -11.72 1.51
CA GLU A 114 -6.12 -12.26 2.32
C GLU A 114 -6.08 -13.78 2.39
N ARG A 115 -6.00 -14.47 1.24
CA ARG A 115 -5.96 -15.94 1.21
C ARG A 115 -4.78 -16.54 1.97
N ARG A 116 -3.68 -15.80 2.10
CA ARG A 116 -2.45 -16.30 2.71
C ARG A 116 -2.38 -16.11 4.23
N LEU A 117 -3.07 -15.08 4.75
CA LEU A 117 -2.90 -14.58 6.12
C LEU A 117 -4.20 -14.40 6.92
N ALA A 118 -5.39 -14.47 6.30
CA ALA A 118 -6.70 -14.31 6.96
C ALA A 118 -7.40 -15.64 7.27
#